data_AF-A0A2D6XG31-F1
#
_entry.id   AF-A0A2D6XG31-F1
#
_cell.length_a   1.000
_cell.length_b   1.000
_cell.length_c   1.000
_cell.angle_alpha   90.00
_cell.angle_beta   90.00
_cell.angle_gamma   90.00
#
_symmetry.space_group_name_H-M   'P 1'
#
loop_
_entity.id
_entity.type
_entity.pdbx_description
1 polymer ?
#
loop_
_entity_poly.entity_id
_entity_poly.type
_entity_poly.pdbx_seq_one_letter_code
_entity_poly.pdbx_strand_id
1 'polypeptide(L)'
;MSEGKAAAVEFEEDNASTQIDPQEINSNPEDYAKKIAADRATEYDQMAGFSVPRDFVMLPSKGKIYPTGSPLHNLEEIEVRHLTAADEDILTSRSLLRSGKAIDAMLNNVILNKTINTEDLISGDKNAILTFLRITGYGPEYPVDIDCPDCDESIKHEFDLSQLKMRFLDVEPAGEGENRFYFEMPSGIHIEFKLLNSAEDNQITEEADKLKKMTNSPFEKNITTKLKYQIISVNGDTNRATIGQFVDNMNVRDSRAYRKYLDEIEPDVDMNQEFKCPLCGHSGEVEIPITVGFFWPES
;
A
#
# COMPACT_ATOMS: atom_id res chain seq x y z
N MET A 1 -64.49 17.07 1.31
CA MET A 1 -64.70 16.79 -0.12
C MET A 1 -64.10 17.95 -0.87
N SER A 2 -63.19 17.87 -1.82
CA SER A 2 -62.46 16.84 -2.58
C SER A 2 -61.72 17.72 -3.63
N GLU A 3 -60.55 17.48 -4.19
CA GLU A 3 -59.47 16.51 -4.13
C GLU A 3 -58.34 17.22 -4.89
N GLY A 4 -57.09 17.00 -4.48
CA GLY A 4 -55.92 17.57 -5.15
C GLY A 4 -55.68 16.93 -6.51
N LYS A 5 -55.34 17.74 -7.51
CA LYS A 5 -54.89 17.29 -8.83
C LYS A 5 -53.47 16.72 -8.71
N ALA A 6 -53.34 15.41 -8.87
CA ALA A 6 -52.05 14.74 -9.04
C ALA A 6 -51.50 15.04 -10.45
N ALA A 7 -50.24 15.47 -10.53
CA ALA A 7 -49.48 15.49 -11.77
C ALA A 7 -48.85 14.10 -11.95
N ALA A 8 -49.16 13.44 -13.06
CA ALA A 8 -48.53 12.18 -13.44
C ALA A 8 -47.12 12.47 -13.96
N VAL A 9 -46.13 11.80 -13.38
CA VAL A 9 -44.75 11.77 -13.90
C VAL A 9 -44.67 10.51 -14.77
N GLU A 10 -44.45 10.69 -16.07
CA GLU A 10 -44.11 9.61 -17.00
C GLU A 10 -42.65 9.21 -16.76
N PHE A 11 -42.41 7.92 -16.52
CA PHE A 11 -41.07 7.34 -16.49
C PHE A 11 -40.77 6.83 -17.91
N GLU A 12 -39.74 7.38 -18.55
CA GLU A 12 -39.14 6.78 -19.73
C GLU A 12 -38.40 5.49 -19.31
N GLU A 13 -38.72 4.37 -19.96
CA GLU A 13 -38.02 3.10 -19.75
C GLU A 13 -36.64 3.15 -20.42
N ASP A 14 -35.60 3.44 -19.63
CA ASP A 14 -34.21 3.30 -20.07
C ASP A 14 -33.85 1.81 -20.19
N ASN A 15 -33.64 1.39 -21.44
CA ASN A 15 -33.23 0.05 -21.83
C ASN A 15 -31.71 -0.12 -21.68
N ALA A 16 -31.19 0.03 -20.47
CA ALA A 16 -29.81 -0.35 -20.15
C ALA A 16 -29.81 -1.79 -19.63
N SER A 17 -29.46 -2.74 -20.50
CA SER A 17 -29.38 -4.15 -20.13
C SER A 17 -28.26 -4.38 -19.10
N THR A 18 -28.60 -4.41 -17.82
CA THR A 18 -27.72 -4.89 -16.74
C THR A 18 -27.63 -6.41 -16.74
N GLN A 19 -27.14 -7.00 -17.84
CA GLN A 19 -26.80 -8.41 -17.88
C GLN A 19 -25.31 -8.56 -17.52
N ILE A 20 -25.06 -8.83 -16.25
CA ILE A 20 -23.76 -9.30 -15.76
C ILE A 20 -23.60 -10.73 -16.25
N ASP A 21 -22.68 -10.97 -17.19
CA ASP A 21 -22.33 -12.33 -17.63
C ASP A 21 -21.26 -12.93 -16.70
N PRO A 22 -21.58 -13.96 -15.89
CA PRO A 22 -20.61 -14.59 -14.97
C PRO A 22 -19.43 -15.27 -15.68
N GLN A 23 -19.52 -15.52 -16.99
CA GLN A 23 -18.47 -16.15 -17.78
C GLN A 23 -17.37 -15.14 -18.19
N GLU A 24 -17.70 -13.87 -18.37
CA GLU A 24 -16.71 -12.82 -18.67
C GLU A 24 -15.84 -12.49 -17.43
N ILE A 25 -16.44 -12.51 -16.23
CA ILE A 25 -15.74 -12.24 -14.96
C ILE A 25 -14.66 -13.30 -14.67
N ASN A 26 -14.90 -14.56 -15.03
CA ASN A 26 -13.98 -15.66 -14.73
C ASN A 26 -12.85 -15.82 -15.75
N SER A 27 -13.00 -15.29 -16.97
CA SER A 27 -12.04 -15.49 -18.05
C SER A 27 -10.93 -14.44 -18.07
N ASN A 28 -11.23 -13.19 -17.68
CA ASN A 28 -10.20 -12.14 -17.58
C ASN A 28 -10.55 -11.07 -16.51
N PRO A 29 -10.30 -11.38 -15.22
CA PRO A 29 -10.78 -10.56 -14.09
C PRO A 29 -10.21 -9.14 -14.03
N GLU A 30 -8.98 -8.94 -14.50
CA GLU A 30 -8.31 -7.64 -14.52
C GLU A 30 -8.92 -6.71 -15.57
N ASP A 31 -9.25 -7.23 -16.75
CA ASP A 31 -9.89 -6.46 -17.80
C ASP A 31 -11.35 -6.14 -17.46
N TYR A 32 -12.05 -7.04 -16.74
CA TYR A 32 -13.38 -6.75 -16.21
C TYR A 32 -13.33 -5.63 -15.16
N ALA A 33 -12.38 -5.69 -14.21
CA ALA A 33 -12.19 -4.64 -13.22
C ALA A 33 -11.82 -3.30 -13.87
N LYS A 34 -10.95 -3.31 -14.88
CA LYS A 34 -10.59 -2.11 -15.66
C LYS A 34 -11.76 -1.57 -16.48
N LYS A 35 -12.58 -2.44 -17.08
CA LYS A 35 -13.74 -2.04 -17.89
C LYS A 35 -14.84 -1.42 -17.02
N ILE A 36 -15.18 -2.05 -15.88
CA ILE A 36 -16.11 -1.48 -14.90
C ILE A 36 -15.59 -0.15 -14.32
N ALA A 37 -14.29 -0.06 -14.03
CA ALA A 37 -13.67 1.17 -13.53
C ALA A 37 -13.63 2.29 -14.57
N ALA A 38 -13.33 1.97 -15.84
CA ALA A 38 -13.27 2.93 -16.93
C ALA A 38 -14.66 3.41 -17.36
N ASP A 39 -15.62 2.50 -17.53
CA ASP A 39 -16.99 2.85 -17.93
C ASP A 39 -17.65 3.76 -16.89
N ARG A 40 -17.42 3.49 -15.59
CA ARG A 40 -18.01 4.28 -14.48
C ARG A 40 -17.25 5.55 -14.11
N ALA A 41 -15.94 5.63 -14.31
CA ALA A 41 -15.18 6.87 -14.05
C ALA A 41 -15.71 8.06 -14.88
N THR A 42 -16.25 7.80 -16.07
CA THR A 42 -16.94 8.79 -16.91
C THR A 42 -18.39 9.06 -16.50
N GLU A 43 -19.07 8.11 -15.86
CA GLU A 43 -20.48 8.18 -15.46
C GLU A 43 -20.70 8.90 -14.11
N TYR A 44 -19.71 8.83 -13.21
CA TYR A 44 -19.77 9.44 -11.86
C TYR A 44 -19.85 10.96 -11.86
N ASP A 45 -19.39 11.64 -12.93
CA ASP A 45 -19.56 13.09 -13.06
C ASP A 45 -20.97 13.49 -13.53
N GLN A 46 -21.85 12.55 -13.91
CA GLN A 46 -23.14 12.87 -14.55
C GLN A 46 -24.40 12.23 -13.93
N MET A 47 -24.30 11.29 -12.99
CA MET A 47 -25.49 10.74 -12.34
C MET A 47 -25.93 11.54 -11.10
N ALA A 48 -26.91 12.43 -11.32
CA ALA A 48 -27.84 13.00 -10.34
C ALA A 48 -27.24 13.45 -9.00
N GLY A 49 -26.41 14.52 -9.01
CA GLY A 49 -26.19 15.38 -7.83
C GLY A 49 -25.44 14.78 -6.63
N PHE A 50 -24.97 13.53 -6.70
CA PHE A 50 -24.12 12.91 -5.69
C PHE A 50 -22.68 12.85 -6.19
N SER A 51 -21.85 13.81 -5.78
CA SER A 51 -20.40 13.76 -6.00
C SER A 51 -19.73 13.02 -4.86
N VAL A 52 -18.93 12.00 -5.16
CA VAL A 52 -18.06 11.36 -4.16
C VAL A 52 -17.01 12.41 -3.72
N PRO A 53 -16.83 12.64 -2.40
CA PRO A 53 -15.80 13.56 -1.92
C PRO A 53 -14.40 13.18 -2.43
N ARG A 54 -13.58 14.20 -2.63
CA ARG A 54 -12.20 14.09 -3.11
C ARG A 54 -11.30 14.87 -2.18
N ASP A 55 -10.12 14.34 -1.95
CA ASP A 55 -9.12 14.94 -1.08
C ASP A 55 -7.72 14.68 -1.63
N PHE A 56 -6.76 15.43 -1.10
CA PHE A 56 -5.35 15.30 -1.43
C PHE A 56 -4.62 14.58 -0.29
N VAL A 57 -3.87 13.54 -0.66
CA VAL A 57 -3.00 12.81 0.28
C VAL A 57 -1.57 13.22 0.00
N MET A 58 -0.88 13.71 1.03
CA MET A 58 0.55 13.99 0.92
C MET A 58 1.34 12.69 0.76
N LEU A 59 2.30 12.69 -0.17
CA LEU A 59 3.22 11.59 -0.39
C LEU A 59 4.47 11.77 0.50
N PRO A 60 4.80 10.82 1.40
CA PRO A 60 6.02 10.84 2.19
C PRO A 60 7.30 11.06 1.38
N SER A 61 7.38 10.53 0.15
CA SER A 61 8.53 10.74 -0.75
C SER A 61 8.62 12.13 -1.37
N LYS A 62 7.51 12.89 -1.36
CA LYS A 62 7.31 14.16 -2.10
C LYS A 62 7.61 14.05 -3.60
N GLY A 63 7.52 12.85 -4.15
CA GLY A 63 7.78 12.62 -5.56
C GLY A 63 9.26 12.67 -5.98
N LYS A 64 10.20 12.86 -5.05
CA LYS A 64 11.62 13.21 -5.35
C LYS A 64 12.40 12.11 -6.06
N ILE A 65 12.04 10.85 -5.83
CA ILE A 65 12.77 9.66 -6.28
C ILE A 65 12.15 9.00 -7.50
N TYR A 66 11.06 9.55 -8.04
CA TYR A 66 10.45 9.04 -9.26
C TYR A 66 11.13 9.65 -10.49
N PRO A 67 11.36 8.87 -11.56
CA PRO A 67 12.00 9.37 -12.78
C PRO A 67 11.27 10.57 -13.37
N THR A 68 11.98 11.50 -14.01
CA THR A 68 11.42 12.74 -14.61
C THR A 68 10.29 12.53 -15.62
N GLY A 69 10.21 11.34 -16.24
CA GLY A 69 9.11 10.96 -17.13
C GLY A 69 7.89 10.33 -16.44
N SER A 70 7.96 10.10 -15.13
CA SER A 70 6.86 9.52 -14.34
C SER A 70 5.85 10.59 -13.93
N PRO A 71 4.54 10.29 -13.93
CA PRO A 71 3.52 11.18 -13.38
C PRO A 71 3.66 11.43 -11.87
N LEU A 72 4.51 10.65 -11.17
CA LEU A 72 4.80 10.79 -9.74
C LEU A 72 6.00 11.73 -9.46
N HIS A 73 6.71 12.18 -10.50
CA HIS A 73 7.88 13.02 -10.33
C HIS A 73 7.52 14.39 -9.75
N ASN A 74 8.15 14.76 -8.62
CA ASN A 74 7.88 15.98 -7.86
C ASN A 74 6.38 16.17 -7.49
N LEU A 75 5.63 15.07 -7.41
CA LEU A 75 4.25 15.08 -6.94
C LEU A 75 4.25 15.03 -5.41
N GLU A 76 3.97 16.16 -4.76
CA GLU A 76 3.92 16.23 -3.29
C GLU A 76 2.63 15.66 -2.70
N GLU A 77 1.53 15.77 -3.45
CA GLU A 77 0.21 15.30 -3.04
C GLU A 77 -0.52 14.62 -4.20
N ILE A 78 -1.29 13.59 -3.89
CA ILE A 78 -2.08 12.83 -4.87
C ILE A 78 -3.57 13.00 -4.59
N GLU A 79 -4.33 13.30 -5.64
CA GLU A 79 -5.79 13.41 -5.55
C GLU A 79 -6.44 12.02 -5.56
N VAL A 80 -7.21 11.74 -4.52
CA VAL A 80 -7.98 10.50 -4.35
C VAL A 80 -9.43 10.83 -4.03
N ARG A 81 -10.35 9.97 -4.49
CA ARG A 81 -11.74 10.03 -4.03
C ARG A 81 -11.93 9.14 -2.79
N HIS A 82 -12.97 9.41 -2.01
CA HIS A 82 -13.34 8.55 -0.89
C HIS A 82 -13.80 7.17 -1.39
N LEU A 83 -13.69 6.17 -0.51
CA LEU A 83 -14.20 4.83 -0.75
C LEU A 83 -15.73 4.86 -0.91
N THR A 84 -16.23 4.01 -1.79
CA THR A 84 -17.65 3.80 -2.04
C THR A 84 -18.01 2.33 -1.79
N ALA A 85 -19.30 2.01 -1.74
CA ALA A 85 -19.75 0.61 -1.66
C ALA A 85 -19.21 -0.27 -2.81
N ALA A 86 -18.96 0.32 -3.99
CA ALA A 86 -18.35 -0.42 -5.10
C ALA A 86 -16.88 -0.79 -4.83
N ASP A 87 -16.15 0.01 -4.04
CA ASP A 87 -14.79 -0.32 -3.62
C ASP A 87 -14.80 -1.39 -2.51
N GLU A 88 -15.85 -1.43 -1.70
CA GLU A 88 -16.07 -2.51 -0.73
C GLU A 88 -16.32 -3.86 -1.42
N ASP A 89 -17.05 -3.87 -2.55
CA ASP A 89 -17.20 -5.06 -3.40
C ASP A 89 -15.82 -5.54 -3.94
N ILE A 90 -14.91 -4.62 -4.29
CA ILE A 90 -13.55 -4.95 -4.72
C ILE A 90 -12.76 -5.59 -3.58
N LEU A 91 -12.82 -4.99 -2.38
CA LEU A 91 -12.12 -5.49 -1.19
C LEU A 91 -12.67 -6.84 -0.73
N THR A 92 -13.96 -7.13 -0.92
CA THR A 92 -14.58 -8.41 -0.52
C THR A 92 -14.58 -9.47 -1.64
N SER A 93 -14.13 -9.11 -2.84
CA SER A 93 -14.07 -10.02 -3.99
C SER A 93 -13.16 -11.22 -3.72
N ARG A 94 -13.77 -12.42 -3.67
CA ARG A 94 -13.03 -13.68 -3.43
C ARG A 94 -11.91 -13.94 -4.43
N SER A 95 -12.10 -13.53 -5.69
CA SER A 95 -11.10 -13.73 -6.74
C SER A 95 -9.87 -12.85 -6.48
N LEU A 96 -10.10 -11.56 -6.19
CA LEU A 96 -9.04 -10.59 -5.92
C LEU A 96 -8.34 -10.83 -4.58
N LEU A 97 -9.08 -11.28 -3.56
CA LEU A 97 -8.50 -11.72 -2.30
C LEU A 97 -7.59 -12.93 -2.50
N ARG A 98 -8.03 -13.94 -3.27
CA ARG A 98 -7.22 -15.14 -3.54
C ARG A 98 -5.98 -14.83 -4.37
N SER A 99 -6.03 -13.84 -5.26
CA SER A 99 -4.87 -13.40 -6.05
C SER A 99 -3.99 -12.38 -5.34
N GLY A 100 -4.40 -11.85 -4.18
CA GLY A 100 -3.68 -10.81 -3.45
C GLY A 100 -3.78 -9.41 -4.08
N LYS A 101 -4.65 -9.21 -5.09
CA LYS A 101 -4.74 -7.97 -5.88
C LYS A 101 -5.87 -7.02 -5.46
N ALA A 102 -6.60 -7.34 -4.39
CA ALA A 102 -7.75 -6.53 -3.96
C ALA A 102 -7.37 -5.08 -3.63
N ILE A 103 -6.26 -4.89 -2.89
CA ILE A 103 -5.77 -3.57 -2.51
C ILE A 103 -5.33 -2.77 -3.74
N ASP A 104 -4.55 -3.38 -4.63
CA ASP A 104 -4.08 -2.72 -5.85
C ASP A 104 -5.24 -2.35 -6.79
N ALA A 105 -6.24 -3.24 -6.93
CA ALA A 105 -7.44 -2.96 -7.71
C ALA A 105 -8.24 -1.78 -7.13
N MET A 106 -8.39 -1.72 -5.80
CA MET A 106 -9.05 -0.61 -5.11
C MET A 106 -8.28 0.71 -5.32
N LEU A 107 -6.95 0.71 -5.12
CA LEU A 107 -6.12 1.90 -5.31
C LEU A 107 -6.21 2.44 -6.75
N ASN A 108 -6.14 1.55 -7.75
CA ASN A 108 -6.30 1.92 -9.17
C ASN A 108 -7.67 2.55 -9.46
N ASN A 109 -8.71 2.13 -8.75
CA ASN A 109 -10.06 2.68 -8.89
C ASN A 109 -10.19 4.07 -8.23
N VAL A 110 -9.51 4.26 -7.10
CA VAL A 110 -9.64 5.43 -6.22
C VAL A 110 -8.73 6.60 -6.60
N ILE A 111 -7.51 6.33 -7.09
CA ILE A 111 -6.61 7.38 -7.59
C ILE A 111 -7.20 7.97 -8.87
N LEU A 112 -7.40 9.29 -8.91
CA LEU A 112 -8.09 9.93 -10.05
C LEU A 112 -7.20 10.04 -11.28
N ASN A 113 -5.91 10.30 -11.10
CA ASN A 113 -4.97 10.34 -12.21
C ASN A 113 -4.65 8.92 -12.71
N LYS A 114 -5.38 8.47 -13.74
CA LYS A 114 -5.23 7.12 -14.34
C LYS A 114 -3.92 6.90 -15.10
N THR A 115 -3.06 7.92 -15.22
CA THR A 115 -1.70 7.73 -15.77
C THR A 115 -0.73 7.17 -14.73
N ILE A 116 -1.05 7.30 -13.43
CA ILE A 116 -0.26 6.73 -12.35
C ILE A 116 -0.50 5.23 -12.28
N ASN A 117 0.58 4.45 -12.31
CA ASN A 117 0.54 3.03 -12.01
C ASN A 117 0.81 2.83 -10.52
N THR A 118 -0.13 2.18 -9.81
CA THR A 118 0.02 1.89 -8.38
C THR A 118 1.20 0.99 -8.06
N GLU A 119 1.63 0.17 -9.01
CA GLU A 119 2.77 -0.72 -8.83
C GLU A 119 4.11 0.05 -8.75
N ASP A 120 4.16 1.26 -9.30
CA ASP A 120 5.35 2.11 -9.29
C ASP A 120 5.53 2.84 -7.95
N LEU A 121 4.48 2.98 -7.15
CA LEU A 121 4.53 3.63 -5.84
C LEU A 121 5.47 2.87 -4.90
N ILE A 122 6.36 3.61 -4.25
CA ILE A 122 7.12 3.08 -3.12
C ILE A 122 6.20 2.74 -1.95
N SER A 123 6.62 1.80 -1.12
CA SER A 123 5.76 1.23 -0.07
C SER A 123 5.21 2.30 0.88
N GLY A 124 6.01 3.30 1.26
CA GLY A 124 5.56 4.40 2.11
C GLY A 124 4.51 5.33 1.51
N ASP A 125 4.64 5.66 0.21
CA ASP A 125 3.63 6.46 -0.49
C ASP A 125 2.30 5.71 -0.60
N LYS A 126 2.39 4.40 -0.87
CA LYS A 126 1.21 3.53 -0.88
C LYS A 126 0.58 3.43 0.51
N ASN A 127 1.37 3.25 1.56
CA ASN A 127 0.88 3.18 2.94
C ASN A 127 0.18 4.47 3.36
N ALA A 128 0.70 5.65 2.98
CA ALA A 128 0.03 6.93 3.23
C ALA A 128 -1.36 7.01 2.60
N ILE A 129 -1.50 6.58 1.34
CA ILE A 129 -2.79 6.52 0.65
C ILE A 129 -3.72 5.52 1.33
N LEU A 130 -3.23 4.32 1.68
CA LEU A 130 -4.04 3.30 2.34
C LEU A 130 -4.55 3.74 3.71
N THR A 131 -3.69 4.34 4.53
CA THR A 131 -4.08 4.87 5.84
C THR A 131 -5.13 5.96 5.70
N PHE A 132 -4.97 6.89 4.75
CA PHE A 132 -5.97 7.90 4.46
C PHE A 132 -7.33 7.29 4.08
N LEU A 133 -7.33 6.32 3.16
CA LEU A 133 -8.56 5.66 2.71
C LEU A 133 -9.22 4.85 3.82
N ARG A 134 -8.43 4.26 4.72
CA ARG A 134 -8.97 3.58 5.91
C ARG A 134 -9.66 4.56 6.86
N ILE A 135 -9.03 5.69 7.15
CA ILE A 135 -9.59 6.71 8.07
C ILE A 135 -10.89 7.27 7.49
N THR A 136 -10.89 7.64 6.21
CA THR A 136 -12.07 8.25 5.56
C THR A 136 -13.20 7.25 5.30
N GLY A 137 -12.87 5.99 5.01
CA GLY A 137 -13.88 4.96 4.71
C GLY A 137 -14.53 4.32 5.93
N TYR A 138 -13.76 4.07 6.99
CA TYR A 138 -14.21 3.26 8.13
C TYR A 138 -14.04 3.97 9.49
N GLY A 139 -13.58 5.22 9.50
CA GLY A 139 -13.31 6.00 10.71
C GLY A 139 -11.86 5.89 11.19
N PRO A 140 -11.41 6.81 12.07
CA PRO A 140 -10.06 6.78 12.63
C PRO A 140 -9.86 5.67 13.67
N GLU A 141 -10.93 5.12 14.25
CA GLU A 141 -10.85 4.10 15.28
C GLU A 141 -10.45 2.74 14.68
N TYR A 142 -9.43 2.12 15.27
CA TYR A 142 -8.92 0.83 14.85
C TYR A 142 -8.77 -0.14 16.04
N PRO A 143 -9.81 -0.94 16.33
CA PRO A 143 -9.76 -1.95 17.37
C PRO A 143 -8.97 -3.17 16.90
N VAL A 144 -7.93 -3.55 17.64
CA VAL A 144 -7.09 -4.72 17.38
C VAL A 144 -6.71 -5.43 18.68
N ASP A 145 -6.42 -6.73 18.57
CA ASP A 145 -5.76 -7.48 19.62
C ASP A 145 -4.25 -7.23 19.53
N ILE A 146 -3.64 -6.76 20.62
CA ILE A 146 -2.19 -6.56 20.75
C ILE A 146 -1.68 -7.30 21.99
N ASP A 147 -0.56 -7.99 21.83
CA ASP A 147 0.11 -8.66 22.94
C ASP A 147 0.94 -7.64 23.73
N CYS A 148 0.72 -7.56 25.03
CA CYS A 148 1.48 -6.64 25.87
C CYS A 148 2.97 -7.05 25.91
N PRO A 149 3.92 -6.14 25.61
CA PRO A 149 5.34 -6.48 25.54
C PRO A 149 5.98 -6.84 26.89
N ASP A 150 5.27 -6.63 28.01
CA ASP A 150 5.76 -6.88 29.37
C ASP A 150 5.17 -8.14 30.00
N CYS A 151 3.88 -8.43 29.78
CA CYS A 151 3.20 -9.57 30.39
C CYS A 151 2.68 -10.62 29.40
N ASP A 152 2.89 -10.42 28.10
CA ASP A 152 2.49 -11.31 27.00
C ASP A 152 0.98 -11.63 26.92
N GLU A 153 0.14 -10.87 27.65
CA GLU A 153 -1.31 -11.02 27.60
C GLU A 153 -1.88 -10.27 26.40
N SER A 154 -2.79 -10.91 25.68
CA SER A 154 -3.45 -10.35 24.51
C SER A 154 -4.61 -9.44 24.92
N ILE A 155 -4.59 -8.19 24.45
CA ILE A 155 -5.50 -7.12 24.88
C ILE A 155 -6.16 -6.48 23.66
N LYS A 156 -7.49 -6.35 23.71
CA LYS A 156 -8.23 -5.48 22.79
C LYS A 156 -7.90 -4.04 23.09
N HIS A 157 -7.27 -3.37 22.13
CA HIS A 157 -6.94 -1.97 22.18
C HIS A 157 -7.47 -1.25 20.94
N GLU A 158 -7.97 -0.03 21.11
CA GLU A 158 -8.46 0.81 20.03
C GLU A 158 -7.45 1.93 19.79
N PHE A 159 -6.77 1.90 18.65
CA PHE A 159 -5.86 2.95 18.22
C PHE A 159 -6.63 4.04 17.45
N ASP A 160 -6.16 5.29 17.56
CA ASP A 160 -6.67 6.41 16.77
C ASP A 160 -5.72 6.68 15.59
N LEU A 161 -6.08 6.21 14.41
CA LEU A 161 -5.26 6.35 13.20
C LEU A 161 -5.05 7.82 12.77
N SER A 162 -5.87 8.76 13.26
CA SER A 162 -5.68 10.20 12.96
C SER A 162 -4.48 10.82 13.68
N GLN A 163 -3.95 10.16 14.72
CA GLN A 163 -2.75 10.61 15.45
C GLN A 163 -1.44 10.14 14.80
N LEU A 164 -1.52 9.33 13.74
CA LEU A 164 -0.34 8.83 13.04
C LEU A 164 0.44 9.97 12.39
N LYS A 165 1.76 9.85 12.44
CA LYS A 165 2.67 10.84 11.85
C LYS A 165 3.22 10.28 10.55
N MET A 166 3.59 11.17 9.62
CA MET A 166 4.35 10.76 8.45
C MET A 166 5.83 11.04 8.68
N ARG A 167 6.67 10.06 8.32
CA ARG A 167 8.10 10.24 8.12
C ARG A 167 8.33 10.57 6.66
N PHE A 168 8.68 11.82 6.39
CA PHE A 168 9.00 12.27 5.04
C PHE A 168 10.43 11.89 4.65
N LEU A 169 10.66 11.75 3.35
CA LEU A 169 12.00 11.55 2.81
C LEU A 169 12.84 12.83 3.05
N ASP A 170 13.84 12.71 3.91
CA ASP A 170 14.72 13.80 4.34
C ASP A 170 16.13 13.69 3.76
N VAL A 171 16.50 12.52 3.22
CA VAL A 171 17.77 12.30 2.53
C VAL A 171 17.64 12.59 1.04
N GLU A 172 18.61 13.32 0.50
CA GLU A 172 18.68 13.59 -0.92
C GLU A 172 19.16 12.36 -1.70
N PRO A 173 18.48 11.97 -2.79
CA PRO A 173 18.93 10.89 -3.65
C PRO A 173 20.24 11.24 -4.37
N ALA A 174 20.85 10.23 -5.00
CA ALA A 174 22.06 10.36 -5.80
C ALA A 174 21.91 11.34 -6.98
N GLY A 175 20.68 11.53 -7.46
CA GLY A 175 20.32 12.46 -8.52
C GLY A 175 18.82 12.74 -8.49
N GLU A 176 18.44 13.84 -9.13
CA GLU A 176 17.03 14.25 -9.23
C GLU A 176 16.21 13.18 -9.97
N GLY A 177 15.12 12.73 -9.34
CA GLY A 177 14.27 11.68 -9.89
C GLY A 177 14.92 10.29 -9.93
N GLU A 178 16.00 10.08 -9.17
CA GLU A 178 16.64 8.77 -9.06
C GLU A 178 16.35 8.13 -7.70
N ASN A 179 15.73 6.94 -7.72
CA ASN A 179 15.62 6.09 -6.53
C ASN A 179 16.97 5.38 -6.30
N ARG A 180 17.97 6.14 -5.85
CA ARG A 180 19.33 5.67 -5.60
C ARG A 180 19.94 6.42 -4.43
N PHE A 181 20.47 5.69 -3.46
CA PHE A 181 21.06 6.22 -2.24
C PHE A 181 22.39 5.54 -1.94
N TYR A 182 23.23 6.21 -1.16
CA TYR A 182 24.57 5.76 -0.79
C TYR A 182 24.61 5.34 0.68
N PHE A 183 25.31 4.24 0.96
CA PHE A 183 25.63 3.84 2.33
C PHE A 183 27.01 3.20 2.41
N GLU A 184 27.80 3.61 3.40
CA GLU A 184 29.06 2.96 3.75
C GLU A 184 28.83 2.00 4.91
N MET A 185 29.10 0.72 4.66
CA MET A 185 28.97 -0.31 5.67
C MET A 185 30.10 -0.22 6.71
N PRO A 186 29.89 -0.72 7.94
CA PRO A 186 30.93 -0.79 8.96
C PRO A 186 32.24 -1.50 8.54
N SER A 187 32.19 -2.37 7.54
CA SER A 187 33.36 -3.03 6.94
C SER A 187 34.17 -2.15 5.97
N GLY A 188 33.69 -0.95 5.63
CA GLY A 188 34.27 -0.06 4.61
C GLY A 188 33.82 -0.39 3.19
N ILE A 189 32.83 -1.28 3.02
CA ILE A 189 32.22 -1.56 1.72
C ILE A 189 31.18 -0.48 1.42
N HIS A 190 31.27 0.11 0.24
CA HIS A 190 30.28 1.07 -0.23
C HIS A 190 29.19 0.35 -1.02
N ILE A 191 27.93 0.66 -0.73
CA ILE A 191 26.80 0.18 -1.52
C ILE A 191 25.98 1.35 -2.05
N GLU A 192 25.37 1.12 -3.21
CA GLU A 192 24.23 1.89 -3.68
C GLU A 192 22.98 1.04 -3.53
N PHE A 193 21.89 1.64 -3.08
CA PHE A 193 20.64 0.95 -2.87
C PHE A 193 19.44 1.82 -3.28
N LYS A 194 18.27 1.21 -3.31
CA LYS A 194 17.00 1.86 -3.62
C LYS A 194 15.91 1.46 -2.63
N LEU A 195 14.89 2.28 -2.54
CA LEU A 195 13.63 1.96 -1.88
C LEU A 195 12.79 1.08 -2.81
N LEU A 196 12.06 0.11 -2.26
CA LEU A 196 11.28 -0.81 -3.08
C LEU A 196 9.93 -0.19 -3.43
N ASN A 197 9.43 -0.56 -4.61
CA ASN A 197 8.06 -0.28 -5.01
C ASN A 197 7.18 -1.54 -4.90
N SER A 198 5.88 -1.33 -5.07
CA SER A 198 4.90 -2.41 -4.99
C SER A 198 5.16 -3.55 -6.01
N ALA A 199 5.63 -3.22 -7.22
CA ALA A 199 6.01 -4.25 -8.20
C ALA A 199 7.12 -5.16 -7.67
N GLU A 200 8.12 -4.58 -7.02
CA GLU A 200 9.28 -5.30 -6.49
C GLU A 200 8.93 -6.09 -5.24
N ASP A 201 8.10 -5.56 -4.35
CA ASP A 201 7.57 -6.29 -3.19
C ASP A 201 6.76 -7.53 -3.63
N ASN A 202 5.96 -7.39 -4.70
CA ASN A 202 5.24 -8.51 -5.30
C ASN A 202 6.20 -9.56 -5.88
N GLN A 203 7.26 -9.14 -6.60
CA GLN A 203 8.28 -10.05 -7.13
C GLN A 203 9.03 -10.81 -6.03
N ILE A 204 9.40 -10.11 -4.95
CA ILE A 204 10.05 -10.71 -3.77
C ILE A 204 9.14 -11.77 -3.14
N THR A 205 7.85 -11.46 -3.00
CA THR A 205 6.85 -12.37 -2.44
C THR A 205 6.69 -13.63 -3.31
N GLU A 206 6.56 -13.45 -4.63
CA GLU A 206 6.48 -14.57 -5.55
C GLU A 206 7.75 -15.43 -5.55
N GLU A 207 8.93 -14.82 -5.49
CA GLU A 207 10.21 -15.52 -5.45
C GLU A 207 10.35 -16.32 -4.14
N ALA A 208 9.97 -15.72 -3.01
CA ALA A 208 9.96 -16.39 -1.71
C ALA A 208 9.02 -17.63 -1.73
N ASP A 209 7.84 -17.49 -2.30
CA ASP A 209 6.88 -18.60 -2.45
C ASP A 209 7.40 -19.73 -3.36
N LYS A 210 8.04 -19.37 -4.48
CA LYS A 210 8.66 -20.34 -5.39
C LYS A 210 9.80 -21.08 -4.68
N LEU A 211 10.67 -20.36 -3.95
CA LEU A 211 11.75 -20.97 -3.18
C LEU A 211 11.23 -21.91 -2.10
N LYS A 212 10.18 -21.51 -1.36
CA LYS A 212 9.55 -22.34 -0.32
C LYS A 212 9.03 -23.65 -0.88
N LYS A 213 8.35 -23.59 -2.04
CA LYS A 213 7.84 -24.78 -2.77
C LYS A 213 8.96 -25.68 -3.30
N MET A 214 10.07 -25.10 -3.80
CA MET A 214 11.15 -25.87 -4.43
C MET A 214 12.13 -26.50 -3.43
N THR A 215 12.46 -25.79 -2.36
CA THR A 215 13.57 -26.18 -1.48
C THR A 215 13.13 -26.99 -0.26
N ASN A 216 11.83 -27.02 0.04
CA ASN A 216 11.25 -27.65 1.25
C ASN A 216 12.03 -27.28 2.53
N SER A 217 12.69 -26.11 2.51
CA SER A 217 13.63 -25.68 3.51
C SER A 217 12.87 -25.02 4.65
N PRO A 218 13.22 -25.30 5.92
CA PRO A 218 12.63 -24.59 7.05
C PRO A 218 13.13 -23.14 7.18
N PHE A 219 14.12 -22.73 6.37
CA PHE A 219 14.73 -21.41 6.44
C PHE A 219 14.06 -20.43 5.47
N GLU A 220 13.36 -19.44 6.01
CA GLU A 220 12.82 -18.33 5.24
C GLU A 220 13.96 -17.36 4.87
N LYS A 221 14.23 -17.21 3.56
CA LYS A 221 15.29 -16.31 3.04
C LYS A 221 14.79 -14.87 2.81
N ASN A 222 13.76 -14.44 3.53
CA ASN A 222 13.06 -13.18 3.25
C ASN A 222 14.00 -11.96 3.32
N ILE A 223 14.91 -11.95 4.29
CA ILE A 223 15.89 -10.87 4.47
C ILE A 223 16.84 -10.79 3.26
N THR A 224 17.51 -11.89 2.91
CA THR A 224 18.51 -11.85 1.83
C THR A 224 17.86 -11.65 0.46
N THR A 225 16.64 -12.11 0.24
CA THR A 225 15.88 -11.78 -0.97
C THR A 225 15.62 -10.27 -1.04
N LYS A 226 15.06 -9.65 0.01
CA LYS A 226 14.81 -8.18 0.01
C LYS A 226 16.10 -7.39 -0.25
N LEU A 227 17.19 -7.75 0.43
CA LEU A 227 18.50 -7.11 0.25
C LEU A 227 19.03 -7.19 -1.20
N LYS A 228 18.78 -8.30 -1.93
CA LYS A 228 19.20 -8.47 -3.33
C LYS A 228 18.42 -7.59 -4.30
N TYR A 229 17.17 -7.23 -3.97
CA TYR A 229 16.38 -6.29 -4.76
C TYR A 229 16.75 -4.84 -4.46
N GLN A 230 17.02 -4.54 -3.17
CA GLN A 230 17.35 -3.19 -2.71
C GLN A 230 18.76 -2.75 -3.12
N ILE A 231 19.77 -3.61 -2.96
CA ILE A 231 21.16 -3.26 -3.29
C ILE A 231 21.32 -3.29 -4.81
N ILE A 232 21.75 -2.17 -5.39
CA ILE A 232 21.91 -2.01 -6.84
C ILE A 232 23.38 -1.94 -7.28
N SER A 233 24.30 -1.64 -6.36
CA SER A 233 25.75 -1.61 -6.60
C SER A 233 26.54 -1.95 -5.34
N VAL A 234 27.69 -2.61 -5.49
CA VAL A 234 28.65 -2.90 -4.41
C VAL A 234 30.04 -2.48 -4.88
N ASN A 235 30.65 -1.50 -4.21
CA ASN A 235 31.94 -0.89 -4.61
C ASN A 235 32.00 -0.48 -6.09
N GLY A 236 30.86 -0.04 -6.64
CA GLY A 236 30.73 0.35 -8.05
C GLY A 236 30.41 -0.79 -9.02
N ASP A 237 30.37 -2.06 -8.58
CA ASP A 237 29.92 -3.18 -9.40
C ASP A 237 28.39 -3.35 -9.33
N THR A 238 27.73 -3.18 -10.47
CA THR A 238 26.27 -3.31 -10.65
C THR A 238 25.84 -4.70 -11.13
N ASN A 239 26.77 -5.65 -11.28
CA ASN A 239 26.49 -7.01 -11.72
C ASN A 239 25.63 -7.75 -10.68
N ARG A 240 24.44 -8.20 -11.11
CA ARG A 240 23.48 -8.92 -10.26
C ARG A 240 24.04 -10.18 -9.61
N ALA A 241 24.94 -10.91 -10.27
CA ALA A 241 25.59 -12.09 -9.70
C ALA A 241 26.59 -11.70 -8.60
N THR A 242 27.37 -10.64 -8.80
CA THR A 242 28.28 -10.09 -7.78
C THR A 242 27.48 -9.63 -6.56
N ILE A 243 26.41 -8.86 -6.77
CA ILE A 243 25.52 -8.38 -5.69
C ILE A 243 24.91 -9.56 -4.94
N GLY A 244 24.40 -10.57 -5.67
CA GLY A 244 23.82 -11.77 -5.07
C GLY A 244 24.82 -12.51 -4.18
N GLN A 245 26.05 -12.73 -4.67
CA GLN A 245 27.12 -13.36 -3.91
C GLN A 245 27.54 -12.51 -2.70
N PHE A 246 27.61 -11.19 -2.87
CA PHE A 246 27.91 -10.28 -1.78
C PHE A 246 26.85 -10.37 -0.68
N VAL A 247 25.57 -10.30 -1.01
CA VAL A 247 24.47 -10.39 -0.04
C VAL A 247 24.49 -11.72 0.69
N ASP A 248 24.72 -12.83 -0.01
CA ASP A 248 24.76 -14.16 0.59
C ASP A 248 25.95 -14.36 1.55
N ASN A 249 27.03 -13.60 1.38
CA ASN A 249 28.23 -13.64 2.23
C ASN A 249 28.39 -12.41 3.13
N MET A 250 27.40 -11.51 3.15
CA MET A 250 27.44 -10.26 3.91
C MET A 250 27.49 -10.59 5.39
N ASN A 251 28.41 -9.94 6.13
CA ASN A 251 28.47 -10.16 7.57
C ASN A 251 27.23 -9.56 8.26
N VAL A 252 26.87 -10.12 9.41
CA VAL A 252 25.67 -9.72 10.16
C VAL A 252 25.74 -8.26 10.64
N ARG A 253 26.96 -7.75 10.94
CA ARG A 253 27.15 -6.38 11.41
C ARG A 253 26.75 -5.37 10.32
N ASP A 254 27.18 -5.61 9.10
CA ASP A 254 26.87 -4.80 7.93
C ASP A 254 25.40 -4.88 7.57
N SER A 255 24.84 -6.10 7.52
CA SER A 255 23.42 -6.30 7.25
C SER A 255 22.53 -5.56 8.27
N ARG A 256 22.88 -5.59 9.56
CA ARG A 256 22.13 -4.87 10.60
C ARG A 256 22.29 -3.36 10.48
N ALA A 257 23.50 -2.87 10.20
CA ALA A 257 23.77 -1.44 10.05
C ALA A 257 23.03 -0.87 8.84
N TYR A 258 23.06 -1.57 7.70
CA TYR A 258 22.34 -1.18 6.50
C TYR A 258 20.82 -1.17 6.73
N ARG A 259 20.24 -2.24 7.29
CA ARG A 259 18.80 -2.28 7.56
C ARG A 259 18.35 -1.16 8.49
N LYS A 260 19.11 -0.89 9.57
CA LYS A 260 18.81 0.23 10.46
C LYS A 260 18.82 1.57 9.73
N TYR A 261 19.82 1.81 8.88
CA TYR A 261 19.90 3.04 8.10
C TYR A 261 18.75 3.15 7.09
N LEU A 262 18.39 2.04 6.44
CA LEU A 262 17.24 2.01 5.54
C LEU A 262 15.95 2.36 6.28
N ASP A 263 15.68 1.73 7.42
CA ASP A 263 14.48 1.98 8.23
C ASP A 263 14.40 3.44 8.71
N GLU A 264 15.56 4.10 8.93
CA GLU A 264 15.64 5.51 9.32
C GLU A 264 15.26 6.47 8.18
N ILE A 265 15.63 6.16 6.94
CA ILE A 265 15.43 7.06 5.79
C ILE A 265 14.20 6.73 4.94
N GLU A 266 13.68 5.50 5.04
CA GLU A 266 12.55 5.03 4.24
C GLU A 266 11.32 5.86 4.64
N PRO A 267 10.75 6.67 3.73
CA PRO A 267 9.61 7.49 4.05
C PRO A 267 8.39 6.58 4.22
N ASP A 268 7.56 6.81 5.24
CA ASP A 268 6.40 5.97 5.55
C ASP A 268 5.44 6.67 6.52
N VAL A 269 4.32 6.02 6.84
CA VAL A 269 3.47 6.35 7.98
C VAL A 269 4.06 5.69 9.24
N ASP A 270 4.29 6.49 10.27
CA ASP A 270 4.75 6.03 11.58
C ASP A 270 3.61 5.36 12.32
N MET A 271 3.61 4.04 12.32
CA MET A 271 2.59 3.18 12.95
C MET A 271 2.78 3.02 14.46
N ASN A 272 3.63 3.84 15.10
CA ASN A 272 3.85 3.78 16.54
C ASN A 272 2.85 4.68 17.30
N GLN A 273 2.26 4.15 18.38
CA GLN A 273 1.40 4.91 19.28
C GLN A 273 1.61 4.51 20.75
N GLU A 274 1.28 5.43 21.65
CA GLU A 274 1.27 5.15 23.09
C GLU A 274 0.22 4.10 23.44
N PHE A 275 0.65 3.08 24.16
CA PHE A 275 -0.18 2.00 24.66
C PHE A 275 -0.01 1.89 26.17
N LYS A 276 -1.13 1.63 26.84
CA LYS A 276 -1.16 1.34 28.27
C LYS A 276 -1.91 0.04 28.52
N CYS A 277 -1.18 -0.95 29.03
CA CYS A 277 -1.74 -2.25 29.38
C CYS A 277 -2.67 -2.12 30.59
N PRO A 278 -3.97 -2.48 30.46
CA PRO A 278 -4.90 -2.45 31.58
C PRO A 278 -4.66 -3.57 32.62
N LEU A 279 -3.88 -4.61 32.27
CA LEU A 279 -3.65 -5.79 33.12
C LEU A 279 -2.43 -5.63 34.03
N CYS A 280 -1.26 -5.29 33.47
CA CYS A 280 -0.02 -5.11 34.24
C CYS A 280 0.34 -3.64 34.51
N GLY A 281 -0.33 -2.69 33.86
CA GLY A 281 -0.07 -1.26 34.02
C GLY A 281 1.13 -0.74 33.22
N HIS A 282 1.80 -1.59 32.44
CA HIS A 282 2.87 -1.18 31.52
C HIS A 282 2.38 -0.05 30.60
N SER A 283 3.21 0.97 30.41
CA SER A 283 2.95 2.08 29.48
C SER A 283 4.19 2.26 28.62
N GLY A 284 3.99 2.34 27.30
CA GLY A 284 5.08 2.43 26.33
C GLY A 284 4.53 2.67 24.94
N GLU A 285 5.43 2.92 23.99
CA GLU A 285 5.08 3.01 22.59
C GLU A 285 5.09 1.61 21.95
N VAL A 286 4.07 1.31 21.16
CA VAL A 286 3.91 0.04 20.45
C VAL A 286 3.61 0.31 18.98
N GLU A 287 4.03 -0.62 18.12
CA GLU A 287 3.70 -0.62 16.71
C GLU A 287 2.29 -1.19 16.52
N ILE A 288 1.42 -0.44 15.83
CA ILE A 288 0.05 -0.87 15.51
C ILE A 288 0.12 -2.04 14.53
N PRO A 289 -0.44 -3.21 14.87
CA PRO A 289 -0.46 -4.33 13.95
C PRO A 289 -1.44 -4.07 12.79
N ILE A 290 -0.94 -4.08 11.54
CA ILE A 290 -1.80 -4.07 10.35
C ILE A 290 -2.32 -5.49 10.12
N THR A 291 -3.54 -5.76 10.60
CA THR A 291 -4.19 -7.06 10.45
C THR A 291 -5.17 -7.09 9.28
N VAL A 292 -5.77 -8.26 9.01
CA VAL A 292 -6.92 -8.36 8.08
C VAL A 292 -8.05 -7.43 8.53
N GLY A 293 -8.18 -7.12 9.82
CA GLY A 293 -9.18 -6.15 10.30
C GLY A 293 -8.97 -4.72 9.77
N PHE A 294 -7.83 -4.41 9.14
CA PHE A 294 -7.54 -3.06 8.67
C PHE A 294 -8.54 -2.61 7.61
N PHE A 295 -8.77 -3.35 6.52
CA PHE A 295 -9.83 -3.02 5.54
C PHE A 295 -11.08 -3.91 5.67
N TRP A 296 -11.10 -4.84 6.63
CA TRP A 296 -12.23 -5.75 6.86
C TRP A 296 -12.60 -5.79 8.34
N PRO A 297 -13.11 -4.68 8.93
CA PRO A 297 -13.50 -4.66 10.33
C PRO A 297 -14.62 -5.67 10.61
N GLU A 298 -14.58 -6.31 11.79
CA GLU A 298 -15.67 -7.20 12.23
C GLU A 298 -16.97 -6.39 12.37
N SER A 299 -18.01 -6.82 11.67
CA SER A 299 -19.33 -6.17 11.62
C SER A 299 -20.15 -6.37 12.90
#